data_AF-A0AAV1WGM3-F1
#
_entry.id   AF-A0AAV1WGM3-F1
#
_cell.length_a   1.000
_cell.length_b   1.000
_cell.length_c   1.000
_cell.angle_alpha   90.00
_cell.angle_beta   90.00
_cell.angle_gamma   90.00
#
_symmetry.space_group_name_H-M   'P 1'
#
loop_
_entity.id
_entity.type
_entity.pdbx_description
1 polymer ?
#
loop_
_entity_poly.entity_id
_entity_poly.type
_entity_poly.pdbx_seq_one_letter_code
_entity_poly.pdbx_strand_id
1 'polypeptide(L)'
;MEAEVPKLGSSLQVPSVKELLKQTMTKVPAQYVHPNQDPDVVSYRTSSPEIPVIDLSKLLSEDAIELENLDHACKEWGFFQILTNGIYQSVEHRATINSVKERISVATFHRPGLNRVIGPVPSLVTPERSAVFRRIGVADYYKGYFSRTLPGKSFIDLLKIEDEVGNHKSA
;
A
#
# COMPACT_ATOMS: atom_id res chain seq x y z
N MET A 1 -29.36 -12.91 -13.84
CA MET A 1 -28.96 -11.49 -13.85
C MET A 1 -27.46 -11.48 -13.62
N GLU A 2 -26.67 -11.33 -14.69
CA GLU A 2 -25.22 -11.26 -14.58
C GLU A 2 -24.83 -9.90 -14.00
N ALA A 3 -23.98 -9.89 -12.98
CA ALA A 3 -23.46 -8.67 -12.40
C ALA A 3 -22.44 -8.07 -13.38
N GLU A 4 -22.72 -6.87 -13.90
CA GLU A 4 -21.76 -6.10 -14.70
C GLU A 4 -20.48 -5.85 -13.88
N VAL A 5 -19.36 -6.37 -14.37
CA VAL A 5 -18.04 -6.09 -13.80
C VAL A 5 -17.65 -4.65 -14.14
N PRO A 6 -17.35 -3.78 -13.17
CA PRO A 6 -17.00 -2.39 -13.45
C PRO A 6 -15.73 -2.30 -14.33
N LYS A 7 -15.80 -1.58 -15.46
CA LYS A 7 -14.62 -1.30 -16.30
C LYS A 7 -13.64 -0.39 -15.55
N LEU A 8 -12.47 -0.93 -15.20
CA LEU A 8 -11.47 -0.32 -14.32
C LEU A 8 -10.36 0.44 -15.07
N GLY A 9 -10.72 1.24 -16.07
CA GLY A 9 -9.78 2.04 -16.88
C GLY A 9 -9.16 1.28 -18.08
N SER A 10 -8.38 2.00 -18.90
CA SER A 10 -7.69 1.47 -20.08
C SER A 10 -6.16 1.54 -19.91
N SER A 11 -5.44 0.45 -20.19
CA SER A 11 -3.98 0.40 -20.14
C SER A 11 -3.35 0.68 -21.51
N LEU A 12 -2.23 1.42 -21.53
CA LEU A 12 -1.35 1.47 -22.69
C LEU A 12 -0.73 0.09 -22.93
N GLN A 13 -0.55 -0.30 -24.20
CA GLN A 13 0.18 -1.53 -24.51
C GLN A 13 1.67 -1.31 -24.23
N VAL A 14 2.23 -2.13 -23.34
CA VAL A 14 3.65 -2.10 -22.97
C VAL A 14 4.34 -3.35 -23.53
N PRO A 15 5.43 -3.20 -24.30
CA PRO A 15 6.19 -4.35 -24.81
C PRO A 15 6.79 -5.22 -23.70
N SER A 16 6.99 -6.51 -24.01
CA SER A 16 7.64 -7.45 -23.09
C SER A 16 9.11 -7.10 -22.89
N VAL A 17 9.48 -6.74 -21.65
CA VAL A 17 10.89 -6.49 -21.29
C VAL A 17 11.76 -7.73 -21.53
N LYS A 18 11.22 -8.94 -21.34
CA LYS A 18 11.94 -10.20 -21.59
C LYS A 18 12.28 -10.38 -23.07
N GLU A 19 11.43 -9.91 -23.98
CA GLU A 19 11.69 -9.97 -25.43
C GLU A 19 12.66 -8.87 -25.87
N LEU A 20 12.57 -7.67 -25.29
CA LEU A 20 13.53 -6.60 -25.53
C LEU A 20 14.98 -7.01 -25.19
N LEU A 21 15.17 -7.81 -24.14
CA LEU A 21 16.49 -8.32 -23.75
C LEU A 21 17.09 -9.33 -24.73
N LYS A 22 16.28 -9.94 -25.62
CA LYS A 22 16.79 -10.84 -26.66
C LYS A 22 17.40 -10.08 -27.85
N GLN A 23 17.16 -8.78 -27.93
CA GLN A 23 17.72 -7.91 -28.95
C GLN A 23 19.10 -7.39 -28.50
N THR A 24 19.98 -7.07 -29.44
CA THR A 24 21.27 -6.43 -29.14
C THR A 24 21.04 -4.96 -28.73
N MET A 25 20.74 -4.74 -27.45
CA MET A 25 20.51 -3.41 -26.86
C MET A 25 21.77 -2.93 -26.14
N THR A 26 22.30 -1.77 -26.54
CA THR A 26 23.42 -1.09 -25.88
C THR A 26 22.98 0.00 -24.90
N LYS A 27 21.69 0.38 -24.91
CA LYS A 27 21.13 1.43 -24.04
C LYS A 27 19.68 1.11 -23.65
N VAL A 28 19.32 1.41 -22.41
CA VAL A 28 17.93 1.30 -21.92
C VAL A 28 17.03 2.33 -22.63
N PRO A 29 15.86 1.93 -23.17
CA PRO A 29 14.93 2.86 -23.80
C PRO A 29 14.43 3.94 -22.83
N ALA A 30 14.26 5.18 -23.33
CA ALA A 30 13.92 6.35 -22.50
C ALA A 30 12.65 6.19 -21.65
N GLN A 31 11.66 5.42 -22.14
CA GLN A 31 10.41 5.15 -21.40
C GLN A 31 10.59 4.34 -20.11
N TYR A 32 11.72 3.65 -19.94
CA TYR A 32 12.07 2.92 -18.72
C TYR A 32 13.05 3.70 -17.82
N VAL A 33 13.49 4.88 -18.26
CA VAL A 33 14.39 5.74 -17.48
C VAL A 33 13.55 6.62 -16.57
N HIS A 34 13.71 6.44 -15.26
CA HIS A 34 13.06 7.31 -14.28
C HIS A 34 13.89 8.59 -14.09
N PRO A 35 13.34 9.80 -14.37
CA PRO A 35 14.11 11.05 -14.37
C PRO A 35 14.54 11.51 -12.98
N ASN A 36 13.77 11.15 -11.95
CA ASN A 36 14.09 11.43 -10.55
C ASN A 36 14.49 10.11 -9.88
N GLN A 37 15.74 9.68 -10.03
CA GLN A 37 16.23 8.67 -9.11
C GLN A 37 16.20 9.33 -7.72
N ASP A 38 15.32 8.86 -6.82
CA ASP A 38 15.51 9.11 -5.40
C ASP A 38 16.97 8.76 -5.10
N PRO A 39 17.70 9.58 -4.33
CA PRO A 39 19.08 9.28 -3.99
C PRO A 39 19.15 7.82 -3.56
N ASP A 40 20.11 7.11 -4.16
CA ASP A 40 20.40 5.72 -3.84
C ASP A 40 20.35 5.56 -2.32
N VAL A 41 19.29 4.92 -1.82
CA VAL A 41 19.32 4.32 -0.48
C VAL A 41 20.22 3.09 -0.61
N VAL A 42 21.49 3.31 -0.97
CA VAL A 42 22.57 2.40 -0.67
C VAL A 42 22.65 2.45 0.85
N SER A 43 22.04 1.44 1.46
CA SER A 43 22.05 1.24 2.90
C SER A 43 23.48 0.94 3.34
N TYR A 44 24.27 1.98 3.58
CA TYR A 44 25.43 1.93 4.48
C TYR A 44 24.99 2.05 5.95
N ARG A 45 23.72 1.73 6.25
CA ARG A 45 23.31 1.51 7.64
C ARG A 45 23.86 0.14 8.05
N THR A 46 24.75 0.17 9.04
CA THR A 46 25.37 -1.01 9.66
C THR A 46 24.37 -1.98 10.30
N SER A 47 23.10 -1.60 10.41
CA SER A 47 21.96 -2.50 10.61
C SER A 47 20.81 -2.08 9.71
N SER A 48 20.55 -2.84 8.65
CA SER A 48 19.25 -2.75 7.96
C SER A 48 18.20 -3.37 8.88
N PRO A 49 17.01 -2.77 9.05
CA PRO A 49 15.98 -3.34 9.90
C PRO A 49 15.61 -4.73 9.37
N GLU A 50 15.75 -5.74 10.23
CA GLU A 50 15.41 -7.12 9.88
C GLU A 50 13.89 -7.25 9.81
N ILE A 51 13.39 -7.90 8.75
CA ILE A 51 11.96 -8.13 8.58
C ILE A 51 11.50 -9.05 9.73
N PRO A 52 10.48 -8.66 10.50
CA PRO A 52 10.02 -9.46 11.63
C PRO A 52 9.51 -10.82 11.14
N VAL A 53 9.95 -11.88 11.82
CA VAL A 53 9.49 -13.25 11.58
C VAL A 53 8.42 -13.57 12.60
N ILE A 54 7.23 -13.94 12.12
CA ILE A 54 6.09 -14.30 12.95
C ILE A 54 5.86 -15.81 12.88
N ASP A 55 5.88 -16.47 14.04
CA ASP A 55 5.59 -17.88 14.21
C ASP A 55 4.07 -18.10 14.35
N LEU A 56 3.45 -18.53 13.26
CA LEU A 56 2.02 -18.82 13.22
C LEU A 56 1.61 -19.94 14.19
N SER A 57 2.51 -20.89 14.52
CA SER A 57 2.17 -21.98 15.44
C SER A 57 2.00 -21.48 16.87
N LYS A 58 2.82 -20.52 17.29
CA LYS A 58 2.72 -19.84 18.59
C LYS A 58 1.51 -18.92 18.66
N LEU A 59 1.23 -18.17 17.59
CA LEU A 59 0.01 -17.35 17.52
C LEU A 59 -1.27 -18.19 17.67
N LEU A 60 -1.34 -19.33 16.97
CA LEU A 60 -2.49 -20.23 17.06
C LEU A 60 -2.57 -20.96 18.41
N SER A 61 -1.49 -20.96 19.18
CA SER A 61 -1.44 -21.48 20.55
C SER A 61 -1.67 -20.39 21.59
N GLU A 62 -2.14 -19.20 21.17
CA GLU A 62 -2.44 -18.04 22.03
C GLU A 62 -1.24 -17.53 22.83
N ASP A 63 -0.02 -17.65 22.28
CA ASP A 63 1.19 -17.11 22.89
C ASP A 63 1.16 -15.56 22.87
N ALA A 64 1.16 -14.97 24.08
CA ALA A 64 1.06 -13.52 24.25
C ALA A 64 2.28 -12.76 23.72
N ILE A 65 3.48 -13.37 23.78
CA ILE A 65 4.72 -12.75 23.30
C ILE A 65 4.66 -12.69 21.77
N GLU A 66 4.23 -13.76 21.12
CA GLU A 66 4.11 -13.80 19.67
C GLU A 66 3.00 -12.86 19.16
N LEU A 67 1.92 -12.69 19.93
CA LEU A 67 0.90 -11.71 19.63
C LEU A 67 1.44 -10.27 19.72
N GLU A 68 2.28 -9.98 20.71
CA GLU A 68 2.97 -8.68 20.82
C GLU A 68 3.97 -8.47 19.66
N ASN A 69 4.70 -9.51 19.26
CA ASN A 69 5.57 -9.47 18.07
C ASN A 69 4.77 -9.13 16.80
N LEU A 70 3.58 -9.73 16.64
CA LEU A 70 2.70 -9.43 15.51
C LEU A 70 2.20 -7.98 15.55
N ASP A 71 1.76 -7.48 16.71
CA ASP A 71 1.30 -6.09 16.84
C ASP A 71 2.43 -5.10 16.53
N HIS A 72 3.64 -5.34 17.06
CA HIS A 72 4.81 -4.53 16.77
C HIS A 72 5.18 -4.57 15.27
N ALA A 73 5.22 -5.76 14.67
CA ALA A 73 5.44 -5.92 13.24
C ALA A 73 4.40 -5.15 12.41
N CYS A 74 3.12 -5.19 12.79
CA CYS A 74 2.07 -4.48 12.07
C CYS A 74 2.19 -2.96 12.18
N LYS A 75 2.67 -2.44 13.32
CA LYS A 75 2.90 -0.99 13.52
C LYS A 75 4.04 -0.47 12.66
N GLU A 76 5.15 -1.22 12.61
CA GLU A 76 6.38 -0.78 11.92
C GLU A 76 6.41 -1.14 10.43
N TRP A 77 5.82 -2.29 10.05
CA TRP A 77 5.88 -2.84 8.69
C TRP A 77 4.54 -2.90 7.97
N GLY A 78 3.46 -2.44 8.60
CA GLY A 78 2.23 -1.99 7.93
C GLY A 78 1.36 -3.05 7.27
N PHE A 79 0.12 -3.22 7.73
CA PHE A 79 -0.81 -4.19 7.12
C PHE A 79 -2.25 -3.68 6.88
N PHE A 80 -2.81 -2.74 7.66
CA PHE A 80 -4.26 -2.40 7.58
C PHE A 80 -4.66 -0.95 7.95
N GLN A 81 -4.07 0.06 7.32
CA GLN A 81 -4.19 1.48 7.74
C GLN A 81 -5.61 2.02 7.98
N ILE A 82 -6.56 1.79 7.06
CA ILE A 82 -7.93 2.30 7.20
C ILE A 82 -8.66 1.61 8.37
N LEU A 83 -8.54 0.28 8.48
CA LEU A 83 -9.23 -0.50 9.51
C LEU A 83 -8.73 -0.14 10.90
N THR A 84 -7.42 0.07 11.04
CA THR A 84 -6.78 0.37 12.31
C THR A 84 -6.89 1.85 12.69
N ASN A 85 -7.72 2.63 12.01
CA ASN A 85 -7.83 4.08 12.20
C ASN A 85 -6.46 4.80 12.15
N GLY A 86 -5.55 4.30 11.32
CA GLY A 86 -4.19 4.83 11.15
C GLY A 86 -3.15 4.38 12.18
N ILE A 87 -3.44 3.43 13.08
CA ILE A 87 -2.42 2.85 13.99
C ILE A 87 -1.30 2.18 13.19
N TYR A 88 -1.66 1.34 12.21
CA TYR A 88 -0.70 0.68 11.34
C TYR A 88 -0.55 1.50 10.07
N GLN A 89 0.63 2.04 9.80
CA GLN A 89 0.87 2.82 8.57
C GLN A 89 1.24 1.88 7.43
N SER A 90 0.67 2.09 6.24
CA SER A 90 1.09 1.34 5.06
C SER A 90 2.49 1.82 4.65
N VAL A 91 3.42 0.89 4.48
CA VAL A 91 4.78 1.17 4.00
C VAL A 91 4.87 1.05 2.49
N GLU A 92 5.73 1.87 1.89
CA GLU A 92 6.03 1.80 0.46
C GLU A 92 7.11 0.75 0.18
N HIS A 93 6.88 -0.08 -0.83
CA HIS A 93 7.84 -1.09 -1.26
C HIS A 93 8.11 -0.94 -2.75
N ARG A 94 9.38 -1.12 -3.14
CA ARG A 94 9.83 -1.09 -4.53
C ARG A 94 10.73 -2.28 -4.82
N ALA A 95 10.51 -2.93 -5.96
CA ALA A 95 11.44 -3.90 -6.50
C ALA A 95 12.46 -3.18 -7.38
N THR A 96 13.75 -3.43 -7.16
CA THR A 96 14.84 -2.93 -7.99
C THR A 96 15.36 -4.01 -8.94
N ILE A 97 15.99 -3.59 -10.02
CA ILE A 97 16.61 -4.49 -11.00
C ILE A 97 18.12 -4.60 -10.75
N ASN A 98 18.74 -5.63 -11.33
CA ASN A 98 20.19 -5.77 -11.40
C ASN A 98 20.58 -6.22 -12.82
N SER A 99 21.86 -6.06 -13.18
CA SER A 99 22.38 -6.40 -14.51
C SER A 99 22.84 -7.86 -14.66
N VAL A 100 22.77 -8.66 -13.59
CA VAL A 100 23.42 -9.97 -13.49
C VAL A 100 22.42 -11.12 -13.70
N LYS A 101 21.27 -11.07 -13.03
CA LYS A 101 20.34 -12.19 -12.96
C LYS A 101 18.89 -11.73 -12.94
N GLU A 102 18.05 -12.44 -13.69
CA GLU A 102 16.60 -12.29 -13.61
C GLU A 102 16.06 -12.63 -12.21
N ARG A 103 15.08 -11.85 -11.76
CA ARG A 103 14.37 -12.08 -10.48
C ARG A 103 12.90 -12.34 -10.79
N ILE A 104 12.39 -13.47 -10.29
CA ILE A 104 10.97 -13.83 -10.38
C ILE A 104 10.40 -13.83 -8.96
N SER A 105 9.24 -13.22 -8.77
CA SER A 105 8.49 -13.25 -7.52
C SER A 105 6.99 -13.31 -7.80
N VAL A 106 6.24 -14.02 -6.95
CA VAL A 106 4.78 -14.08 -7.00
C VAL A 106 4.25 -13.43 -5.73
N ALA A 107 3.32 -12.49 -5.87
CA ALA A 107 2.67 -11.80 -4.76
C ALA A 107 1.19 -12.18 -4.69
N THR A 108 0.71 -12.54 -3.50
CA THR A 108 -0.68 -12.88 -3.24
C THR A 108 -1.33 -11.76 -2.42
N PHE A 109 -2.44 -11.22 -2.93
CA PHE A 109 -3.15 -10.12 -2.29
C PHE A 109 -4.47 -10.61 -1.68
N HIS A 110 -4.57 -10.58 -0.36
CA HIS A 110 -5.81 -10.83 0.36
C HIS A 110 -6.60 -9.53 0.48
N ARG A 111 -7.81 -9.50 -0.09
CA ARG A 111 -8.63 -8.29 -0.18
C ARG A 111 -10.01 -8.51 0.43
N PRO A 112 -10.64 -7.47 1.00
CA PRO A 112 -12.05 -7.51 1.35
C PRO A 112 -12.94 -7.79 0.13
N GLY A 113 -14.10 -8.40 0.35
CA GLY A 113 -15.10 -8.60 -0.71
C GLY A 113 -15.61 -7.28 -1.28
N LEU A 114 -15.82 -7.21 -2.60
CA LEU A 114 -16.20 -5.98 -3.31
C LEU A 114 -17.54 -5.37 -2.85
N ASN A 115 -18.44 -6.21 -2.33
CA ASN A 115 -19.75 -5.81 -1.81
C ASN A 115 -19.72 -5.39 -0.32
N ARG A 116 -18.53 -5.26 0.28
CA ARG A 116 -18.36 -4.83 1.67
C ARG A 116 -18.04 -3.34 1.75
N VAL A 117 -18.15 -2.81 2.97
CA VAL A 117 -17.73 -1.45 3.32
C VAL A 117 -16.50 -1.55 4.20
N ILE A 118 -15.52 -0.69 3.97
CA ILE A 118 -14.31 -0.54 4.79
C ILE A 118 -14.32 0.82 5.48
N GLY A 119 -13.69 0.88 6.65
CA GLY A 119 -13.54 2.08 7.48
C GLY A 119 -12.94 1.71 8.84
N PRO A 120 -12.74 2.69 9.74
CA PRO A 120 -12.21 2.43 11.07
C PRO A 120 -13.06 1.39 11.82
N VAL A 121 -12.39 0.41 12.43
CA VAL A 121 -13.05 -0.56 13.32
C VAL A 121 -13.68 0.20 14.49
N PRO A 122 -14.98 0.01 14.81
CA PRO A 122 -15.67 0.81 15.81
C PRO A 122 -14.99 0.82 17.19
N SER A 123 -14.42 -0.31 17.63
CA SER A 123 -13.72 -0.40 18.92
C SER A 123 -12.40 0.38 18.98
N LEU A 124 -11.87 0.83 17.84
CA LEU A 124 -10.65 1.64 17.74
C LEU A 124 -10.95 3.14 17.59
N VAL A 125 -12.22 3.53 17.63
CA VAL A 125 -12.67 4.93 17.65
C VAL A 125 -13.17 5.24 19.05
N THR A 126 -12.48 6.14 19.74
CA THR A 126 -12.78 6.53 21.13
C THR A 126 -12.95 8.05 21.23
N PRO A 127 -13.47 8.60 22.34
CA PRO A 127 -13.52 10.04 22.55
C PRO A 127 -12.15 10.73 22.43
N GLU A 128 -11.08 10.03 22.84
CA GLU A 128 -9.70 10.50 22.78
C GLU A 128 -9.10 10.33 21.38
N ARG A 129 -9.64 9.42 20.57
CA ARG A 129 -9.20 9.13 19.21
C ARG A 129 -10.39 9.03 18.25
N SER A 130 -10.74 10.17 17.68
CA SER A 130 -11.78 10.28 16.66
C SER A 130 -11.44 9.47 15.40
N ALA A 131 -12.46 9.23 14.58
CA ALA A 131 -12.29 8.55 13.30
C ALA A 131 -11.48 9.45 12.35
N VAL A 132 -10.36 8.93 11.84
CA VAL A 132 -9.49 9.64 10.88
C VAL A 132 -9.96 9.38 9.44
N PHE A 133 -10.61 8.25 9.19
CA PHE A 133 -11.03 7.85 7.84
C PHE A 133 -12.54 7.72 7.69
N ARG A 134 -13.05 8.12 6.53
CA ARG A 134 -14.44 7.89 6.10
C ARG A 134 -14.67 6.42 5.78
N ARG A 135 -15.92 5.97 5.93
CA ARG A 135 -16.38 4.67 5.44
C ARG A 135 -16.61 4.74 3.93
N ILE A 136 -16.22 3.70 3.20
CA ILE A 136 -16.36 3.60 1.74
C ILE A 136 -16.63 2.16 1.30
N GLY A 137 -17.44 1.97 0.26
CA GLY A 137 -17.62 0.67 -0.37
C GLY A 137 -16.31 0.18 -1.00
N VAL A 138 -16.00 -1.11 -0.89
CA VAL A 138 -14.74 -1.67 -1.42
C VAL A 138 -14.64 -1.51 -2.93
N ALA A 139 -15.75 -1.66 -3.66
CA ALA A 139 -15.79 -1.39 -5.10
C ALA A 139 -15.43 0.06 -5.44
N ASP A 140 -15.99 1.02 -4.71
CA ASP A 140 -15.72 2.45 -4.91
C ASP A 140 -14.29 2.82 -4.52
N TYR A 141 -13.77 2.20 -3.45
CA TYR A 141 -12.38 2.32 -3.04
C TYR A 141 -11.43 1.93 -4.18
N TYR A 142 -11.62 0.75 -4.77
CA TYR A 142 -10.75 0.29 -5.86
C TYR A 142 -10.96 1.11 -7.13
N LYS A 143 -12.19 1.49 -7.47
CA LYS A 143 -12.45 2.38 -8.59
C LYS A 143 -11.68 3.70 -8.44
N GLY A 144 -11.75 4.32 -7.27
CA GLY A 144 -11.00 5.54 -6.97
C GLY A 144 -9.48 5.34 -6.99
N TYR A 145 -9.00 4.24 -6.40
CA TYR A 145 -7.57 3.89 -6.37
C TYR A 145 -6.98 3.73 -7.78
N PHE A 146 -7.66 3.00 -8.68
CA PHE A 146 -7.15 2.72 -10.03
C PHE A 146 -7.46 3.82 -11.06
N SER A 147 -8.44 4.68 -10.82
CA SER A 147 -8.76 5.80 -11.73
C SER A 147 -7.81 7.00 -11.60
N ARG A 148 -6.92 6.99 -10.59
CA ARG A 148 -6.09 8.14 -10.26
C ARG A 148 -4.89 8.29 -11.19
N THR A 149 -4.70 9.51 -11.71
CA THR A 149 -3.51 9.91 -12.45
C THR A 149 -2.39 10.33 -11.48
N LEU A 150 -1.14 9.97 -11.79
CA LEU A 150 0.06 10.12 -10.94
C LEU A 150 0.72 11.52 -11.06
N PRO A 151 0.05 12.59 -10.59
CA PRO A 151 0.62 13.26 -9.41
C PRO A 151 -0.44 13.75 -8.41
N GLY A 152 -0.23 13.49 -7.11
CA GLY A 152 -1.07 14.01 -6.02
C GLY A 152 -1.05 13.14 -4.74
N LYS A 153 -1.86 13.51 -3.73
CA LYS A 153 -2.02 12.79 -2.44
C LYS A 153 -2.33 11.29 -2.63
N SER A 154 -2.00 10.39 -1.71
CA SER A 154 -2.44 8.99 -1.80
C SER A 154 -3.98 8.91 -1.90
N PHE A 155 -4.55 7.88 -2.55
CA PHE A 155 -6.02 7.71 -2.54
C PHE A 155 -6.55 7.59 -1.10
N ILE A 156 -5.76 7.00 -0.21
CA ILE A 156 -6.07 6.91 1.23
C ILE A 156 -6.18 8.30 1.87
N ASP A 157 -5.39 9.29 1.43
CA ASP A 157 -5.46 10.65 1.96
C ASP A 157 -6.77 11.35 1.60
N LEU A 158 -7.41 10.98 0.48
CA LEU A 158 -8.74 11.50 0.13
C LEU A 158 -9.85 10.96 1.03
N LEU A 159 -9.59 9.86 1.73
CA LEU A 159 -10.53 9.26 2.67
C LEU A 159 -10.38 9.85 4.07
N LYS A 160 -9.36 10.67 4.32
CA LYS A 160 -9.19 11.34 5.60
C LYS A 160 -10.32 12.34 5.83
N ILE A 161 -10.82 12.40 7.06
CA ILE A 161 -11.77 13.42 7.50
C ILE A 161 -10.94 14.68 7.79
N GLU A 162 -11.21 15.77 7.08
CA GLU A 162 -10.61 17.07 7.40
C GLU A 162 -11.32 17.66 8.62
N ASP A 163 -10.56 18.17 9.59
CA ASP A 163 -11.13 18.87 10.74
C ASP A 163 -11.67 20.24 10.28
N GLU A 164 -13.00 20.40 10.25
CA GLU A 164 -13.62 21.73 10.16
C GLU A 164 -13.46 22.47 11.49
N VAL A 165 -12.25 22.93 11.83
CA VAL A 165 -12.04 23.82 12.97
C VAL A 165 -11.08 24.94 12.59
N GLY A 166 -11.63 26.15 12.38
CA GLY A 166 -10.87 27.39 12.51
C GLY A 166 -10.98 28.45 11.42
N ASN A 167 -12.17 28.78 10.90
CA ASN A 167 -12.39 30.08 10.24
C ASN A 167 -13.48 30.87 10.96
N HIS A 168 -13.29 31.11 12.26
CA HIS A 168 -13.92 32.25 12.92
C HIS A 168 -13.11 33.50 12.56
N LYS A 169 -13.49 34.14 11.45
CA LYS A 169 -13.20 35.56 11.27
C LYS A 169 -14.05 36.32 12.28
N SER A 170 -13.44 36.75 13.38
CA SER A 170 -14.01 37.77 14.24
C SER A 170 -14.04 39.09 13.47
N ALA A 171 -15.24 39.63 13.30
CA ALA A 171 -15.47 41.02 12.96
C ALA A 171 -15.17 41.92 14.16
#